data_AF-A0A926Z3R7-F1
#
_entry.id   AF-A0A926Z3R7-F1
#
_cell.length_a   1.000
_cell.length_b   1.000
_cell.length_c   1.000
_cell.angle_alpha   90.00
_cell.angle_beta   90.00
_cell.angle_gamma   90.00
#
_symmetry.space_group_name_H-M   'P 1'
#
loop_
_entity.id
_entity.type
_entity.pdbx_description
1 polymer ?
#
loop_
_entity_poly.entity_id
_entity_poly.type
_entity_poly.pdbx_seq_one_letter_code
_entity_poly.pdbx_strand_id
1 'polypeptide(L)'
;MSIIALRAWYLQDYEPISILEKRPPDIRLSKKSLLKSALRADFLDDKDEIKKSTWFGRYLEGENIEFYIDGSGTYVVSNIDLMSHEIYLTKQATLSQLEPVIYFSCQTEYLKSTEILREELQKTVEKINLRSRYPLTILESPRPENSPVRLSQSRMKKIRKSLLFIADTTAIANIINPEIPDIKTLIPSPNVCVEMGYAIHSKKIEHILLVEMQRSELAGKNTFDLPLQQVLQFADSSELNQMLTSAIEAHLMRFRLF
;
A
#
# COMPACT_ATOMS: atom_id res chain seq x y z
N MET A 1 36.21 13.24 14.95
CA MET A 1 35.25 12.98 13.84
C MET A 1 33.85 13.09 14.43
N SER A 2 32.94 13.85 13.83
CA SER A 2 31.55 13.87 14.32
C SER A 2 30.89 12.55 13.93
N ILE A 3 30.43 11.80 14.93
CA ILE A 3 29.58 10.64 14.70
C ILE A 3 28.21 11.20 14.30
N ILE A 4 27.80 10.98 13.06
CA ILE A 4 26.43 11.29 12.64
C ILE A 4 25.55 10.17 13.17
N ALA A 5 24.87 10.43 14.28
CA ALA A 5 23.90 9.51 14.86
C ALA A 5 22.64 9.47 14.00
N LEU A 6 22.37 8.32 13.38
CA LEU A 6 21.10 8.04 12.74
C LEU A 6 20.04 7.77 13.80
N ARG A 7 18.85 8.31 13.59
CA ARG A 7 17.67 8.07 14.42
C ARG A 7 16.92 6.86 13.87
N ALA A 8 16.51 5.96 14.75
CA ALA A 8 15.69 4.83 14.36
C ALA A 8 14.48 4.68 15.29
N TRP A 9 13.35 4.33 14.69
CA TRP A 9 12.04 4.26 15.31
C TRP A 9 11.45 2.86 15.10
N TYR A 10 11.20 2.16 16.20
CA TYR A 10 10.55 0.84 16.23
C TYR A 10 9.12 0.94 15.68
N LEU A 11 8.80 0.08 14.73
CA LEU A 11 7.50 -0.01 14.08
C LEU A 11 6.78 -1.26 14.59
N GLN A 12 5.99 -1.11 15.65
CA GLN A 12 5.09 -2.18 16.08
C GLN A 12 3.90 -2.35 15.12
N ASP A 13 3.34 -1.22 14.69
CA ASP A 13 2.23 -1.13 13.74
C ASP A 13 2.57 -0.08 12.67
N TYR A 14 1.78 -0.02 11.59
CA TYR A 14 1.97 1.01 10.58
C TYR A 14 1.80 2.41 11.17
N GLU A 15 2.74 3.28 10.87
CA GLU A 15 2.69 4.70 11.20
C GLU A 15 3.27 5.51 10.03
N PRO A 16 2.58 6.56 9.56
CA PRO A 16 3.13 7.45 8.54
C PRO A 16 4.41 8.13 9.02
N ILE A 17 5.44 8.21 8.16
CA ILE A 17 6.74 8.84 8.48
C ILE A 17 6.57 10.27 9.05
N SER A 18 5.62 11.05 8.51
CA SER A 18 5.36 12.42 8.96
C SER A 18 4.87 12.53 10.41
N ILE A 19 4.34 11.45 10.97
CA ILE A 19 3.93 11.35 12.37
C ILE A 19 5.04 10.70 13.18
N LEU A 20 5.64 9.63 12.66
CA LEU A 20 6.74 8.90 13.28
C LEU A 20 7.93 9.80 13.64
N GLU A 21 8.31 10.72 12.76
CA GLU A 21 9.47 11.60 13.00
C GLU A 21 9.24 12.65 14.11
N LYS A 22 8.01 12.78 14.63
CA LYS A 22 7.68 13.68 15.74
C LYS A 22 7.95 13.09 17.11
N ARG A 23 8.00 11.76 17.24
CA ARG A 23 8.32 11.07 18.50
C ARG A 23 9.83 10.92 18.67
N PRO A 24 10.35 10.82 19.91
CA PRO A 24 11.76 10.50 20.11
C PRO A 24 12.12 9.15 19.45
N PRO A 25 13.35 9.00 18.93
CA PRO A 25 13.82 7.73 18.42
C PRO A 25 13.93 6.70 19.54
N ASP A 26 13.68 5.44 19.22
CA ASP A 26 13.83 4.33 20.17
C ASP A 26 15.28 3.87 20.30
N ILE A 27 16.09 4.11 19.26
CA ILE A 27 17.52 3.80 19.26
C ILE A 27 18.28 4.76 18.33
N ARG A 28 19.49 5.12 18.73
CA ARG A 28 20.44 5.90 17.94
C ARG A 28 21.54 4.99 17.43
N LEU A 29 21.84 5.12 16.14
CA LEU A 29 22.76 4.24 15.44
C LEU A 29 23.94 5.04 14.87
N SER A 30 25.15 4.54 15.07
CA SER A 30 26.33 4.98 14.33
C SER A 30 26.58 4.02 13.17
N LYS A 31 26.48 4.55 11.95
CA LYS A 31 26.63 3.76 10.73
C LYS A 31 28.09 3.34 10.56
N LYS A 32 28.37 2.03 10.65
CA LYS A 32 29.66 1.43 10.30
C LYS A 32 29.77 1.10 8.81
N SER A 33 28.76 0.41 8.27
CA SER A 33 28.72 -0.01 6.87
C SER A 33 27.29 -0.16 6.37
N LEU A 34 27.00 0.43 5.21
CA LEU A 34 25.70 0.30 4.53
C LEU A 34 25.90 -0.42 3.21
N LEU A 35 25.36 -1.62 3.13
CA LEU A 35 25.12 -2.32 1.88
C LEU A 35 23.74 -1.94 1.34
N LYS A 36 23.49 -2.19 0.05
CA LYS A 36 22.22 -1.85 -0.60
C LYS A 36 21.00 -2.48 0.11
N SER A 37 21.18 -3.67 0.67
CA SER A 37 20.14 -4.48 1.32
C SER A 37 20.35 -4.73 2.81
N ALA A 38 21.48 -4.33 3.39
CA ALA A 38 21.81 -4.61 4.78
C ALA A 38 22.59 -3.45 5.41
N LEU A 39 22.39 -3.26 6.71
CA LEU A 39 23.05 -2.24 7.50
C LEU A 39 23.67 -2.90 8.73
N ARG A 40 24.98 -2.69 8.91
CA ARG A 40 25.65 -2.93 10.18
C ARG A 40 25.91 -1.58 10.84
N ALA A 41 25.42 -1.43 12.05
CA ALA A 41 25.57 -0.22 12.83
C ALA A 41 25.97 -0.55 14.26
N ASP A 42 26.60 0.40 14.91
CA ASP A 42 26.69 0.40 16.36
C ASP A 42 25.47 1.09 16.93
N PHE A 43 24.88 0.55 17.98
CA PHE A 43 23.92 1.32 18.75
C PHE A 43 24.68 2.21 19.75
N LEU A 44 24.17 3.42 19.96
CA LEU A 44 24.81 4.45 20.79
C LEU A 44 24.22 4.54 22.19
N ASP A 45 23.08 3.90 22.42
CA ASP A 45 22.37 3.88 23.69
C ASP A 45 22.96 2.81 24.63
N ASP A 46 22.70 2.96 25.93
CA ASP A 46 23.25 2.04 26.94
C ASP A 46 22.64 0.64 26.78
N LYS A 47 23.47 -0.41 26.92
CA LYS A 47 23.03 -1.81 26.80
C LYS A 47 21.88 -2.15 27.76
N ASP A 48 21.85 -1.56 28.95
CA ASP A 48 20.83 -1.82 29.95
C ASP A 48 19.55 -1.01 29.68
N GLU A 49 19.63 0.09 28.93
CA GLU A 49 18.45 0.76 28.36
C GLU A 49 17.83 -0.09 27.24
N ILE A 50 18.66 -0.64 26.33
CA ILE A 50 18.18 -1.54 25.27
C ILE A 50 17.49 -2.77 25.86
N LYS A 51 18.06 -3.40 26.89
CA LYS A 51 17.43 -4.55 27.55
C LYS A 51 16.06 -4.26 28.16
N LYS A 52 15.81 -3.01 28.56
CA LYS A 52 14.52 -2.57 29.12
C LYS A 52 13.51 -2.18 28.05
N SER A 53 13.94 -2.04 26.80
CA SER A 53 13.06 -1.64 25.70
C SER A 53 12.08 -2.75 25.31
N THR A 54 10.87 -2.35 24.97
CA THR A 54 9.80 -3.29 24.55
C THR A 54 10.19 -4.07 23.30
N TRP A 55 10.86 -3.42 22.34
CA TRP A 55 11.25 -4.07 21.08
C TRP A 55 12.32 -5.14 21.30
N PHE A 56 13.23 -4.96 22.27
CA PHE A 56 14.26 -5.95 22.57
C PHE A 56 13.67 -7.17 23.28
N GLY A 57 12.71 -6.99 24.18
CA GLY A 57 11.96 -8.11 24.78
C GLY A 57 11.30 -8.99 23.71
N ARG A 58 10.62 -8.35 22.74
CA ARG A 58 9.99 -9.04 21.59
C ARG A 58 10.99 -9.69 20.65
N TYR A 59 12.17 -9.08 20.45
CA TYR A 59 13.26 -9.70 19.71
C TYR A 59 13.68 -11.03 20.36
N LEU A 60 13.80 -11.08 21.70
CA LEU A 60 14.13 -12.31 22.43
C LEU A 60 13.03 -13.36 22.34
N GLU A 61 11.77 -12.95 22.20
CA GLU A 61 10.63 -13.82 21.93
C GLU A 61 10.59 -14.35 20.49
N GLY A 62 11.48 -13.88 19.62
CA GLY A 62 11.56 -14.27 18.22
C GLY A 62 10.64 -13.50 17.27
N GLU A 63 10.06 -12.36 17.70
CA GLU A 63 9.28 -11.50 16.83
C GLU A 63 10.17 -10.79 15.78
N ASN A 64 9.58 -10.49 14.61
CA ASN A 64 10.21 -9.64 13.62
C ASN A 64 10.18 -8.18 14.06
N ILE A 65 11.35 -7.65 14.44
CA ILE A 65 11.47 -6.25 14.88
C ILE A 65 11.79 -5.35 13.71
N GLU A 66 10.86 -4.46 13.36
CA GLU A 66 11.02 -3.48 12.30
C GLU A 66 11.41 -2.10 12.85
N PHE A 67 12.35 -1.44 12.19
CA PHE A 67 12.73 -0.05 12.44
C PHE A 67 12.63 0.77 11.16
N TYR A 68 12.04 1.95 11.23
CA TYR A 68 12.36 3.00 10.26
C TYR A 68 13.65 3.69 10.68
N ILE A 69 14.59 3.81 9.75
CA ILE A 69 15.87 4.49 9.95
C ILE A 69 15.87 5.75 9.11
N ASP A 70 16.17 6.87 9.76
CA ASP A 70 16.17 8.20 9.17
C ASP A 70 16.90 8.26 7.82
N GLY A 71 16.19 8.71 6.79
CA GLY A 71 16.67 8.80 5.41
C GLY A 71 17.00 7.47 4.70
N SER A 72 16.93 6.32 5.38
CA SER A 72 17.40 5.02 4.87
C SER A 72 16.27 4.03 4.56
N GLY A 73 15.13 4.16 5.24
CA GLY A 73 13.93 3.34 5.04
C GLY A 73 13.69 2.33 6.17
N THR A 74 12.87 1.32 5.93
CA THR A 74 12.53 0.28 6.92
C THR A 74 13.51 -0.89 6.86
N TYR A 75 13.91 -1.36 8.04
CA TYR A 75 14.82 -2.47 8.24
C TYR A 75 14.27 -3.40 9.31
N VAL A 76 14.54 -4.69 9.20
CA VAL A 76 14.29 -5.69 10.25
C VAL A 76 15.58 -6.02 10.97
N VAL A 77 15.54 -6.11 12.30
CA VAL A 77 16.65 -6.59 13.12
C VAL A 77 16.89 -8.06 12.79
N SER A 78 18.05 -8.34 12.22
CA SER A 78 18.50 -9.69 11.89
C SER A 78 19.32 -10.30 13.02
N ASN A 79 20.11 -9.48 13.71
CA ASN A 79 20.83 -9.87 14.92
C ASN A 79 21.22 -8.63 15.74
N ILE A 80 21.48 -8.82 17.04
CA ILE A 80 22.03 -7.81 17.93
C ILE A 80 23.04 -8.45 18.88
N ASP A 81 24.19 -7.81 19.03
CA ASP A 81 25.23 -8.19 19.98
C ASP A 81 25.45 -7.06 20.98
N LEU A 82 24.98 -7.29 22.21
CA LEU A 82 25.09 -6.33 23.30
C LEU A 82 26.52 -6.14 23.81
N MET A 83 27.41 -7.11 23.61
CA MET A 83 28.80 -7.02 24.08
C MET A 83 29.63 -6.14 23.17
N SER A 84 29.47 -6.29 21.85
CA SER A 84 30.17 -5.49 20.85
C SER A 84 29.49 -4.18 20.50
N HIS A 85 28.29 -3.92 21.05
CA HIS A 85 27.43 -2.77 20.75
C HIS A 85 26.94 -2.72 19.29
N GLU A 86 26.74 -3.90 18.68
CA GLU A 86 26.42 -4.00 17.25
C GLU A 86 25.00 -4.46 16.99
N ILE A 87 24.40 -3.91 15.93
CA ILE A 87 23.11 -4.34 15.40
C ILE A 87 23.22 -4.58 13.89
N TYR A 88 22.60 -5.68 13.46
CA TYR A 88 22.57 -6.15 12.08
C TYR A 88 21.14 -6.06 11.57
N LEU A 89 20.96 -5.33 10.47
CA LEU A 89 19.66 -4.92 9.96
C LEU A 89 19.54 -5.29 8.48
N THR A 90 18.41 -5.88 8.08
CA THR A 90 18.13 -6.20 6.68
C THR A 90 17.01 -5.31 6.17
N LYS A 91 17.22 -4.67 5.01
CA LYS A 91 16.26 -3.73 4.42
C LYS A 91 15.00 -4.46 3.99
N GLN A 92 13.84 -3.93 4.37
CA GLN A 92 12.53 -4.45 3.99
C GLN A 92 11.80 -3.52 3.03
N ALA A 93 10.81 -4.08 2.32
CA ALA A 93 9.88 -3.30 1.53
C ALA A 93 9.03 -2.41 2.44
N THR A 94 9.00 -1.11 2.15
CA THR A 94 8.69 -0.07 3.12
C THR A 94 7.19 0.14 3.35
N LEU A 95 6.64 -0.35 4.46
CA LEU A 95 5.27 -0.01 4.89
C LEU A 95 5.16 1.47 5.33
N SER A 96 6.15 1.99 6.06
CA SER A 96 6.13 3.37 6.59
C SER A 96 6.19 4.46 5.51
N GLN A 97 6.67 4.15 4.31
CA GLN A 97 6.65 5.08 3.18
C GLN A 97 5.27 5.26 2.55
N LEU A 98 4.32 4.38 2.89
CA LEU A 98 2.95 4.51 2.44
C LEU A 98 2.27 5.63 3.22
N GLU A 99 1.45 6.39 2.51
CA GLU A 99 0.63 7.48 3.03
C GLU A 99 -0.81 6.96 3.20
N PRO A 100 -1.57 7.43 4.21
CA PRO A 100 -2.94 6.97 4.51
C PRO A 100 -3.93 7.49 3.45
N VAL A 101 -3.74 7.01 2.23
CA VAL A 101 -4.40 7.43 1.00
C VAL A 101 -4.88 6.17 0.30
N ILE A 102 -6.13 6.20 -0.14
CA ILE A 102 -6.68 5.27 -1.12
C ILE A 102 -6.60 5.97 -2.47
N TYR A 103 -5.82 5.42 -3.40
CA TYR A 103 -5.77 5.94 -4.76
C TYR A 103 -6.88 5.28 -5.58
N PHE A 104 -7.78 6.08 -6.15
CA PHE A 104 -8.90 5.59 -6.95
C PHE A 104 -8.67 5.88 -8.44
N SER A 105 -8.45 4.81 -9.21
CA SER A 105 -8.35 4.82 -10.67
C SER A 105 -9.75 4.66 -11.27
N CYS A 106 -10.41 5.78 -11.55
CA CYS A 106 -11.78 5.83 -12.07
C CYS A 106 -11.83 5.65 -13.60
N GLN A 107 -13.01 5.50 -14.21
CA GLN A 107 -13.15 5.56 -15.67
C GLN A 107 -14.20 6.59 -16.10
N THR A 108 -14.15 6.99 -17.36
CA THR A 108 -15.09 7.98 -17.94
C THR A 108 -16.03 7.36 -18.97
N GLU A 109 -15.71 6.16 -19.46
CA GLU A 109 -16.40 5.47 -20.54
C GLU A 109 -17.70 4.80 -20.07
N TYR A 110 -17.75 4.39 -18.79
CA TYR A 110 -18.96 3.88 -18.17
C TYR A 110 -19.23 4.58 -16.82
N LEU A 111 -19.76 5.81 -16.90
CA LEU A 111 -19.94 6.71 -15.75
C LEU A 111 -20.74 6.11 -14.60
N LYS A 112 -21.77 5.30 -14.91
CA LYS A 112 -22.64 4.69 -13.89
C LYS A 112 -21.84 3.90 -12.84
N SER A 113 -20.84 3.12 -13.26
CA SER A 113 -19.98 2.39 -12.33
C SER A 113 -19.16 3.36 -11.48
N THR A 114 -18.46 4.28 -12.12
CA THR A 114 -17.58 5.25 -11.45
C THR A 114 -18.34 6.10 -10.41
N GLU A 115 -19.55 6.55 -10.72
CA GLU A 115 -20.38 7.36 -9.82
C GLU A 115 -20.79 6.57 -8.58
N ILE A 116 -21.32 5.36 -8.77
CA ILE A 116 -21.67 4.44 -7.67
C ILE A 116 -20.44 4.16 -6.81
N LEU A 117 -19.30 3.85 -7.43
CA LEU A 117 -18.06 3.57 -6.72
C LEU A 117 -17.55 4.77 -5.93
N ARG A 118 -17.61 5.97 -6.51
CA ARG A 118 -17.16 7.19 -5.83
C ARG A 118 -17.98 7.46 -4.58
N GLU A 119 -19.31 7.38 -4.68
CA GLU A 119 -20.20 7.62 -3.55
C GLU A 119 -20.01 6.58 -2.44
N GLU A 120 -19.98 5.28 -2.80
CA GLU A 120 -19.84 4.21 -1.82
C GLU A 120 -18.44 4.17 -1.19
N LEU A 121 -17.40 4.53 -1.95
CA LEU A 121 -16.05 4.64 -1.42
C LEU A 121 -15.93 5.79 -0.40
N GLN A 122 -16.56 6.95 -0.68
CA GLN A 122 -16.60 8.06 0.28
C GLN A 122 -17.29 7.65 1.58
N LYS A 123 -18.51 7.08 1.50
CA LYS A 123 -19.25 6.58 2.67
C LYS A 123 -18.45 5.53 3.45
N THR A 124 -17.76 4.64 2.76
CA THR A 124 -16.94 3.59 3.37
C THR A 124 -15.75 4.18 4.12
N VAL A 125 -15.02 5.12 3.50
CA VAL A 125 -13.87 5.78 4.14
C VAL A 125 -14.30 6.59 5.36
N GLU A 126 -15.44 7.28 5.31
CA GLU A 126 -16.02 7.97 6.47
C GLU A 126 -16.28 7.01 7.63
N LYS A 127 -16.91 5.85 7.38
CA LYS A 127 -17.15 4.82 8.39
C LYS A 127 -15.85 4.27 8.99
N ILE A 128 -14.86 3.95 8.14
CA ILE A 128 -13.56 3.42 8.60
C ILE A 128 -12.84 4.46 9.46
N ASN A 129 -12.89 5.74 9.08
CA ASN A 129 -12.24 6.82 9.80
C ASN A 129 -12.81 7.08 11.21
N LEU A 130 -14.02 6.61 11.54
CA LEU A 130 -14.56 6.67 12.90
C LEU A 130 -13.73 5.88 13.92
N ARG A 131 -13.03 4.84 13.46
CA ARG A 131 -12.22 3.95 14.30
C ARG A 131 -10.76 3.87 13.92
N SER A 132 -10.37 4.44 12.78
CA SER A 132 -8.99 4.39 12.29
C SER A 132 -8.05 5.26 13.13
N ARG A 133 -6.89 4.71 13.50
CA ARG A 133 -5.78 5.43 14.14
C ARG A 133 -5.26 6.61 13.31
N TYR A 134 -5.32 6.48 11.98
CA TYR A 134 -4.89 7.52 11.05
C TYR A 134 -6.00 7.76 10.00
N PRO A 135 -6.41 9.01 9.78
CA PRO A 135 -7.48 9.30 8.84
C PRO A 135 -7.06 8.95 7.41
N LEU A 136 -7.84 8.11 6.76
CA LEU A 136 -7.73 7.75 5.35
C LEU A 136 -8.33 8.84 4.48
N THR A 137 -7.66 9.15 3.38
CA THR A 137 -8.14 10.08 2.36
C THR A 137 -8.27 9.40 1.01
N ILE A 138 -9.22 9.82 0.18
CA ILE A 138 -9.37 9.31 -1.18
C ILE A 138 -8.69 10.30 -2.13
N LEU A 139 -7.88 9.77 -3.03
CA LEU A 139 -7.28 10.52 -4.13
C LEU A 139 -7.74 9.92 -5.45
N GLU A 140 -8.62 10.62 -6.14
CA GLU A 140 -9.11 10.21 -7.46
C GLU A 140 -8.10 10.60 -8.57
N SER A 141 -7.94 9.72 -9.56
CA SER A 141 -7.08 9.98 -10.70
C SER A 141 -7.66 11.07 -11.61
N PRO A 142 -6.87 12.08 -12.02
CA PRO A 142 -7.32 13.06 -12.99
C PRO A 142 -7.48 12.43 -14.39
N ARG A 143 -8.63 12.66 -15.01
CA ARG A 143 -8.96 12.20 -16.37
C ARG A 143 -8.85 13.39 -17.33
N PRO A 144 -7.78 13.48 -18.16
CA PRO A 144 -7.65 14.56 -19.12
C PRO A 144 -8.59 14.33 -20.30
N GLU A 145 -9.37 15.35 -20.68
CA GLU A 145 -10.38 15.23 -21.73
C GLU A 145 -9.80 15.04 -23.14
N ASN A 146 -8.62 15.61 -23.42
CA ASN A 146 -8.07 15.70 -24.79
C ASN A 146 -6.55 15.49 -24.87
N SER A 147 -5.98 14.58 -24.06
CA SER A 147 -4.55 14.28 -24.18
C SER A 147 -4.25 12.80 -24.00
N PRO A 148 -3.22 12.25 -24.69
CA PRO A 148 -2.76 10.90 -24.44
C PRO A 148 -2.44 10.67 -22.97
N VAL A 149 -2.73 9.45 -22.50
CA VAL A 149 -2.48 9.05 -21.12
C VAL A 149 -0.98 9.02 -20.87
N ARG A 150 -0.50 9.89 -19.98
CA ARG A 150 0.88 9.86 -19.48
C ARG A 150 0.89 9.90 -17.96
N LEU A 151 1.50 8.88 -17.35
CA LEU A 151 1.75 8.88 -15.91
C LEU A 151 2.89 9.87 -15.60
N SER A 152 2.54 11.01 -15.02
CA SER A 152 3.53 11.93 -14.48
C SER A 152 4.25 11.32 -13.28
N GLN A 153 5.46 11.79 -12.98
CA GLN A 153 6.18 11.37 -11.77
C GLN A 153 5.37 11.59 -10.49
N SER A 154 4.57 12.65 -10.44
CA SER A 154 3.66 12.91 -9.32
C SER A 154 2.55 11.86 -9.18
N ARG A 155 1.92 11.43 -10.28
CA ARG A 155 0.90 10.36 -10.27
C ARG A 155 1.52 9.01 -9.91
N MET A 156 2.66 8.67 -10.51
CA MET A 156 3.41 7.45 -10.19
C MET A 156 3.81 7.39 -8.71
N LYS A 157 4.22 8.53 -8.13
CA LYS A 157 4.51 8.63 -6.70
C LYS A 157 3.27 8.40 -5.84
N LYS A 158 2.13 9.01 -6.21
CA LYS A 158 0.84 8.86 -5.51
C LYS A 158 0.32 7.41 -5.53
N ILE A 159 0.38 6.74 -6.68
CA ILE A 159 0.02 5.32 -6.79
C ILE A 159 0.94 4.46 -5.92
N ARG A 160 2.25 4.62 -6.05
CA ARG A 160 3.22 3.82 -5.29
C ARG A 160 3.05 3.99 -3.79
N LYS A 161 2.82 5.23 -3.33
CA LYS A 161 2.73 5.58 -1.92
C LYS A 161 1.35 5.39 -1.28
N SER A 162 0.27 5.21 -2.03
CA SER A 162 -1.04 4.97 -1.40
C SER A 162 -1.02 3.70 -0.54
N LEU A 163 -1.82 3.63 0.52
CA LEU A 163 -2.02 2.39 1.28
C LEU A 163 -2.72 1.34 0.41
N LEU A 164 -3.76 1.77 -0.30
CA LEU A 164 -4.56 0.94 -1.18
C LEU A 164 -4.67 1.60 -2.56
N PHE A 165 -4.61 0.80 -3.61
CA PHE A 165 -4.94 1.21 -4.97
C PHE A 165 -6.24 0.49 -5.36
N ILE A 166 -7.27 1.27 -5.69
CA ILE A 166 -8.56 0.77 -6.14
C ILE A 166 -8.74 1.17 -7.59
N ALA A 167 -9.13 0.24 -8.46
CA ALA A 167 -9.42 0.52 -9.85
C ALA A 167 -10.84 0.11 -10.23
N ASP A 168 -11.54 1.00 -10.94
CA ASP A 168 -12.76 0.65 -11.64
C ASP A 168 -12.39 -0.13 -12.91
N THR A 169 -12.52 -1.46 -12.86
CA THR A 169 -12.24 -2.35 -13.98
C THR A 169 -13.50 -2.79 -14.72
N THR A 170 -14.63 -2.08 -14.53
CA THR A 170 -15.85 -2.35 -15.29
C THR A 170 -15.56 -2.33 -16.78
N ALA A 171 -15.93 -3.41 -17.46
CA ALA A 171 -15.64 -3.60 -18.87
C ALA A 171 -16.31 -2.52 -19.73
N ILE A 172 -15.58 -1.92 -20.65
CA ILE A 172 -16.09 -0.95 -21.63
C ILE A 172 -16.36 -1.60 -22.99
N ALA A 173 -15.63 -2.67 -23.29
CA ALA A 173 -15.70 -3.42 -24.54
C ALA A 173 -15.26 -4.87 -24.32
N ASN A 174 -15.44 -5.72 -25.34
CA ASN A 174 -14.81 -7.02 -25.43
C ASN A 174 -14.03 -7.17 -26.74
N ILE A 175 -12.93 -7.93 -26.70
CA ILE A 175 -12.26 -8.46 -27.89
C ILE A 175 -12.72 -9.88 -28.10
N ILE A 176 -13.13 -10.19 -29.33
CA ILE A 176 -13.40 -11.54 -29.79
C ILE A 176 -12.13 -12.05 -30.47
N ASN A 177 -11.61 -13.21 -30.04
CA ASN A 177 -10.52 -13.85 -30.76
C ASN A 177 -11.06 -14.44 -32.09
N PRO A 178 -10.56 -14.01 -33.26
CA PRO A 178 -11.04 -14.52 -34.55
C PRO A 178 -10.83 -16.02 -34.74
N GLU A 179 -9.79 -16.57 -34.12
CA GLU A 179 -9.44 -17.99 -34.19
C GLU A 179 -10.24 -18.84 -33.19
N ILE A 180 -10.72 -18.23 -32.10
CA ILE A 180 -11.52 -18.89 -31.05
C ILE A 180 -12.66 -17.96 -30.60
N PRO A 181 -13.79 -17.91 -31.34
CA PRO A 181 -14.87 -16.95 -31.13
C PRO A 181 -15.53 -17.01 -29.73
N ASP A 182 -15.43 -18.16 -29.06
CA ASP A 182 -15.97 -18.37 -27.72
C ASP A 182 -15.12 -17.71 -26.62
N ILE A 183 -13.87 -17.32 -26.93
CA ILE A 183 -13.02 -16.59 -25.99
C ILE A 183 -13.20 -15.09 -26.23
N LYS A 184 -13.97 -14.47 -25.34
CA LYS A 184 -14.14 -13.02 -25.25
C LYS A 184 -13.30 -12.49 -24.10
N THR A 185 -12.50 -11.46 -24.35
CA THR A 185 -11.73 -10.76 -23.31
C THR A 185 -12.37 -9.42 -23.03
N LEU A 186 -12.75 -9.18 -21.78
CA LEU A 186 -13.32 -7.92 -21.30
C LEU A 186 -12.21 -6.89 -21.10
N ILE A 187 -12.36 -5.72 -21.71
CA ILE A 187 -11.38 -4.62 -21.63
C ILE A 187 -11.95 -3.49 -20.77
N PRO A 188 -11.24 -3.05 -19.71
CA PRO A 188 -11.57 -1.83 -18.99
C PRO A 188 -11.00 -0.58 -19.70
N SER A 189 -11.22 0.61 -19.13
CA SER A 189 -10.67 1.84 -19.70
C SER A 189 -9.14 1.75 -19.92
N PRO A 190 -8.61 2.19 -21.07
CA PRO A 190 -7.17 2.26 -21.30
C PRO A 190 -6.44 3.11 -20.25
N ASN A 191 -7.09 4.16 -19.72
CA ASN A 191 -6.55 4.97 -18.64
C ASN A 191 -6.30 4.14 -17.38
N VAL A 192 -7.30 3.33 -17.01
CA VAL A 192 -7.23 2.41 -15.87
C VAL A 192 -6.16 1.36 -16.12
N CYS A 193 -6.06 0.80 -17.34
CA CYS A 193 -5.03 -0.17 -17.69
C CYS A 193 -3.60 0.35 -17.49
N VAL A 194 -3.32 1.60 -17.88
CA VAL A 194 -2.00 2.21 -17.71
C VAL A 194 -1.66 2.38 -16.22
N GLU A 195 -2.61 2.86 -15.42
CA GLU A 195 -2.43 3.02 -13.97
C GLU A 195 -2.30 1.68 -13.26
N MET A 196 -3.09 0.69 -13.67
CA MET A 196 -3.05 -0.69 -13.19
C MET A 196 -1.70 -1.35 -13.46
N GLY A 197 -1.18 -1.25 -14.69
CA GLY A 197 0.11 -1.82 -15.04
C GLY A 197 1.24 -1.27 -14.16
N TYR A 198 1.21 0.03 -13.87
CA TYR A 198 2.16 0.63 -12.93
C TYR A 198 1.90 0.22 -11.48
N ALA A 199 0.64 0.08 -11.05
CA ALA A 199 0.30 -0.39 -9.71
C ALA A 199 0.79 -1.81 -9.46
N ILE A 200 0.54 -2.74 -10.40
CA ILE A 200 1.03 -4.13 -10.35
C ILE A 200 2.56 -4.18 -10.27
N HIS A 201 3.25 -3.32 -11.03
CA HIS A 201 4.71 -3.26 -11.00
C HIS A 201 5.27 -2.71 -9.67
N SER A 202 4.62 -1.69 -9.09
CA SER A 202 5.20 -0.88 -8.01
C SER A 202 4.65 -1.17 -6.62
N LYS A 203 3.55 -1.91 -6.50
CA LYS A 203 2.89 -2.27 -5.25
C LYS A 203 2.85 -3.78 -5.07
N LYS A 204 2.62 -4.21 -3.82
CA LYS A 204 2.26 -5.60 -3.55
C LYS A 204 0.82 -5.85 -3.99
N ILE A 205 0.53 -7.07 -4.43
CA ILE A 205 -0.80 -7.47 -4.91
C ILE A 205 -1.86 -7.29 -3.82
N GLU A 206 -1.52 -7.53 -2.54
CA GLU A 206 -2.43 -7.30 -1.42
C GLU A 206 -2.85 -5.83 -1.22
N HIS A 207 -2.16 -4.87 -1.85
CA HIS A 207 -2.49 -3.44 -1.80
C HIS A 207 -3.24 -2.96 -3.05
N ILE A 208 -3.79 -3.89 -3.84
CA ILE A 208 -4.55 -3.62 -5.07
C ILE A 208 -5.92 -4.28 -4.94
N LEU A 209 -6.97 -3.52 -5.21
CA LEU A 209 -8.36 -3.98 -5.27
C LEU A 209 -8.96 -3.55 -6.61
N LEU A 210 -9.45 -4.53 -7.37
CA LEU A 210 -10.24 -4.33 -8.57
C LEU A 210 -11.70 -4.29 -8.17
N VAL A 211 -12.43 -3.32 -8.72
CA VAL A 211 -13.86 -3.24 -8.50
C VAL A 211 -14.55 -3.11 -9.85
N GLU A 212 -15.51 -3.98 -10.12
CA GLU A 212 -16.17 -4.03 -11.42
C GLU A 212 -17.68 -4.22 -11.28
N MET A 213 -18.41 -3.39 -12.01
CA MET A 213 -19.85 -3.52 -12.16
C MET A 213 -20.15 -4.62 -13.18
N GLN A 214 -21.04 -5.55 -12.84
CA GLN A 214 -21.49 -6.58 -13.78
C GLN A 214 -22.29 -5.95 -14.91
N ARG A 215 -21.94 -6.31 -16.16
CA ARG A 215 -22.60 -5.84 -17.37
C ARG A 215 -23.17 -7.01 -18.14
N SER A 216 -24.49 -7.20 -18.07
CA SER A 216 -25.20 -8.31 -18.72
C SER A 216 -24.95 -8.42 -20.24
N GLU A 217 -24.68 -7.28 -20.88
CA GLU A 217 -24.42 -7.14 -22.30
C GLU A 217 -22.97 -7.49 -22.70
N LEU A 218 -22.05 -7.58 -21.73
CA LEU A 218 -20.64 -7.92 -21.95
C LEU A 218 -20.26 -9.16 -21.13
N ALA A 219 -20.13 -10.30 -21.82
CA ALA A 219 -19.60 -11.52 -21.24
C ALA A 219 -18.18 -11.81 -21.74
N GLY A 220 -17.33 -12.34 -20.86
CA GLY A 220 -15.96 -12.73 -21.19
C GLY A 220 -15.09 -12.95 -19.97
N LYS A 221 -13.80 -13.19 -20.22
CA LYS A 221 -12.75 -13.26 -19.20
C LYS A 221 -12.18 -11.87 -18.93
N ASN A 222 -11.87 -11.58 -17.66
CA ASN A 222 -11.27 -10.32 -17.26
C ASN A 222 -9.84 -10.17 -17.82
N THR A 223 -9.42 -8.92 -18.05
CA THR A 223 -8.07 -8.62 -18.58
C THR A 223 -6.96 -8.90 -17.56
N PHE A 224 -7.21 -8.68 -16.26
CA PHE A 224 -6.20 -8.81 -15.21
C PHE A 224 -6.35 -10.14 -14.47
N ASP A 225 -5.25 -10.87 -14.37
CA ASP A 225 -5.15 -12.11 -13.59
C ASP A 225 -4.68 -11.79 -12.16
N LEU A 226 -5.60 -11.29 -11.34
CA LEU A 226 -5.38 -11.13 -9.89
C LEU A 226 -6.15 -12.20 -9.12
N PRO A 227 -5.69 -12.59 -7.92
CA PRO A 227 -6.43 -13.54 -7.11
C PRO A 227 -7.81 -13.01 -6.75
N LEU A 228 -8.77 -13.91 -6.54
CA LEU A 228 -10.19 -13.55 -6.39
C LEU A 228 -10.44 -12.63 -5.19
N GLN A 229 -9.59 -12.67 -4.16
CA GLN A 229 -9.71 -11.78 -3.00
C GLN A 229 -9.45 -10.31 -3.34
N GLN A 230 -8.76 -10.03 -4.44
CA GLN A 230 -8.46 -8.68 -4.94
C GLN A 230 -9.53 -8.20 -5.93
N VAL A 231 -10.60 -8.96 -6.18
CA VAL A 231 -11.64 -8.60 -7.16
C VAL A 231 -12.99 -8.54 -6.46
N LEU A 232 -13.62 -7.36 -6.52
CA LEU A 232 -14.97 -7.14 -6.03
C LEU A 232 -15.90 -6.88 -7.21
N GLN A 233 -16.81 -7.82 -7.45
CA GLN A 233 -17.87 -7.67 -8.44
C GLN A 233 -19.14 -7.19 -7.75
N PHE A 234 -19.90 -6.30 -8.41
CA PHE A 234 -21.19 -5.83 -7.92
C PHE A 234 -22.17 -5.59 -9.07
N ALA A 235 -23.46 -5.81 -8.86
CA ALA A 235 -24.52 -5.50 -9.80
C ALA A 235 -25.08 -4.08 -9.59
N ASP A 236 -25.14 -3.62 -8.34
CA ASP A 236 -25.68 -2.32 -7.96
C ASP A 236 -25.06 -1.72 -6.69
N SER A 237 -25.48 -0.50 -6.35
CA SER A 237 -25.01 0.24 -5.18
C SER A 237 -25.30 -0.46 -3.84
N SER A 238 -26.40 -1.20 -3.73
CA SER A 238 -26.76 -1.91 -2.49
C SER A 238 -25.81 -3.07 -2.25
N GLU A 239 -25.52 -3.88 -3.27
CA GLU A 239 -24.55 -4.97 -3.18
C GLU A 239 -23.14 -4.43 -2.88
N LEU A 240 -22.73 -3.37 -3.57
CA LEU A 240 -21.43 -2.73 -3.32
C LEU A 240 -21.33 -2.24 -1.87
N ASN A 241 -22.37 -1.58 -1.33
CA ASN A 241 -22.37 -1.08 0.04
C ASN A 241 -22.17 -2.19 1.08
N GLN A 242 -22.76 -3.37 0.85
CA GLN A 242 -22.64 -4.51 1.75
C GLN A 242 -21.23 -5.10 1.79
N MET A 243 -20.53 -5.08 0.64
CA MET A 243 -19.24 -5.76 0.49
C MET A 243 -18.04 -4.83 0.65
N LEU A 244 -18.11 -3.59 0.16
CA LEU A 244 -16.97 -2.70 -0.01
C LEU A 244 -16.23 -2.39 1.29
N THR A 245 -16.97 -2.12 2.38
CA THR A 245 -16.36 -1.86 3.69
C THR A 245 -15.54 -3.05 4.16
N SER A 246 -16.10 -4.26 4.11
CA SER A 246 -15.39 -5.47 4.54
C SER A 246 -14.17 -5.76 3.67
N ALA A 247 -14.26 -5.54 2.36
CA ALA A 247 -13.14 -5.74 1.44
C ALA A 247 -12.00 -4.76 1.70
N ILE A 248 -12.29 -3.47 1.85
CA ILE A 248 -11.28 -2.46 2.17
C ILE A 248 -10.62 -2.75 3.53
N GLU A 249 -11.39 -3.14 4.53
CA GLU A 249 -10.85 -3.51 5.85
C GLU A 249 -9.94 -4.73 5.79
N ALA A 250 -10.30 -5.75 5.02
CA ALA A 250 -9.45 -6.92 4.81
C ALA A 250 -8.09 -6.53 4.20
N HIS A 251 -8.08 -5.64 3.20
CA HIS A 251 -6.85 -5.11 2.61
C HIS A 251 -6.04 -4.24 3.58
N LEU A 252 -6.71 -3.54 4.50
CA LEU A 252 -6.08 -2.63 5.45
C LEU A 252 -5.64 -3.29 6.76
N MET A 253 -6.09 -4.53 7.03
CA MET A 253 -5.84 -5.25 8.29
C MET A 253 -4.35 -5.35 8.64
N ARG A 254 -3.49 -5.54 7.62
CA ARG A 254 -2.03 -5.62 7.80
C ARG A 254 -1.43 -4.35 8.42
N PHE A 255 -2.06 -3.19 8.18
CA PHE A 255 -1.60 -1.91 8.74
C PHE A 255 -2.09 -1.69 10.17
N ARG A 256 -2.95 -2.56 10.72
CA ARG A 256 -3.48 -2.45 12.10
C ARG A 256 -4.00 -1.04 12.40
N LEU A 257 -4.80 -0.52 11.49
CA LEU A 257 -5.40 0.81 11.60
C LEU A 257 -6.52 0.89 12.64
N PHE A 258 -7.11 -0.25 13.01
CA PHE A 258 -8.26 -0.38 13.90
C PHE A 258 -8.09 -1.60 14.82
#